data_AF-A0A3A0D4V9-F1
#
_entry.id   AF-A0A3A0D4V9-F1
#
_cell.length_a   1.000
_cell.length_b   1.000
_cell.length_c   1.000
_cell.angle_alpha   90.00
_cell.angle_beta   90.00
_cell.angle_gamma   90.00
#
_symmetry.space_group_name_H-M   'P 1'
#
loop_
_entity.id
_entity.type
_entity.pdbx_description
1 polymer ?
#
loop_
_entity_poly.entity_id
_entity_poly.type
_entity_poly.pdbx_seq_one_letter_code
_entity_poly.pdbx_strand_id
1 'polypeptide(L)' 'GAEAFYEIGPGKVLAGLNKRINKEYAVITAGTAAEVQTLLAGAAK' A
#
# COMPACT_ATOMS: atom_id res chain seq x y z
N GLY A 1 2.07 -7.48 -15.33
CA GLY A 1 1.27 -7.62 -14.09
C GLY A 1 1.46 -6.37 -13.24
N ALA A 2 0.70 -6.20 -12.17
CA ALA A 2 0.93 -5.10 -11.23
C ALA A 2 2.16 -5.39 -10.35
N GLU A 3 3.02 -4.40 -10.15
CA GLU A 3 4.24 -4.52 -9.34
C GLU A 3 3.98 -4.21 -7.86
N ALA A 4 2.99 -3.36 -7.56
CA ALA A 4 2.59 -2.98 -6.21
C ALA A 4 1.08 -2.69 -6.12
N PHE A 5 0.53 -2.88 -4.93
CA PHE A 5 -0.85 -2.55 -4.57
C PHE A 5 -0.87 -1.50 -3.47
N TYR A 6 -1.75 -0.50 -3.64
CA TYR A 6 -1.93 0.59 -2.69
C TYR A 6 -3.37 0.57 -2.17
N GLU A 7 -3.54 0.41 -0.86
CA GLU A 7 -4.84 0.54 -0.20
C GLU A 7 -5.02 1.98 0.26
N ILE A 8 -5.87 2.73 -0.46
CA ILE A 8 -6.19 4.12 -0.15
C ILE A 8 -7.44 4.17 0.72
N GLY A 9 -7.31 4.72 1.92
CA GLY A 9 -8.41 4.81 2.89
C GLY A 9 -8.10 4.14 4.23
N PRO A 10 -9.06 4.16 5.16
CA PRO A 10 -8.83 3.67 6.52
C PRO A 10 -8.73 2.15 6.58
N GLY A 11 -7.82 1.65 7.43
CA GLY A 11 -7.65 0.22 7.67
C GLY A 11 -6.56 -0.42 6.81
N LYS A 12 -6.65 -1.75 6.65
CA LYS A 12 -5.65 -2.58 5.96
C LYS A 12 -6.25 -3.90 5.45
N VAL A 13 -7.53 -3.89 5.10
CA VAL A 13 -8.28 -5.10 4.76
C VAL A 13 -7.79 -5.64 3.43
N LEU A 14 -7.76 -4.79 2.39
CA LEU A 14 -7.33 -5.20 1.06
C LEU A 14 -5.85 -5.59 1.07
N ALA A 15 -5.03 -4.91 1.86
CA ALA A 15 -3.64 -5.21 2.06
C ALA A 15 -3.44 -6.59 2.68
N GLY A 16 -4.24 -6.93 3.70
CA GLY A 16 -4.25 -8.25 4.31
C GLY A 16 -4.68 -9.35 3.34
N LEU A 17 -5.70 -9.09 2.50
CA LEU A 17 -6.15 -10.03 1.47
C LEU A 17 -5.07 -10.24 0.40
N ASN A 18 -4.46 -9.18 -0.11
CA ASN A 18 -3.40 -9.26 -1.13
C ASN A 18 -2.21 -10.09 -0.63
N LYS A 19 -1.79 -9.93 0.62
CA LYS A 19 -0.72 -10.75 1.23
C LYS A 19 -1.08 -12.23 1.37
N ARG A 20 -2.37 -12.58 1.44
CA ARG A 20 -2.83 -13.98 1.47
C ARG A 20 -2.90 -14.59 0.07
N ILE A 21 -3.24 -13.77 -0.93
CA ILE A 21 -3.28 -14.17 -2.34
C ILE A 21 -1.86 -14.42 -2.87
N ASN A 22 -0.96 -13.45 -2.68
CA ASN A 22 0.45 -13.59 -3.03
C ASN A 22 1.31 -12.80 -2.03
N LYS A 23 2.18 -13.50 -1.32
CA LYS A 23 3.08 -12.92 -0.32
C LYS A 23 4.18 -12.05 -0.93
N GLU A 24 4.46 -12.21 -2.21
CA GLU A 24 5.50 -11.48 -2.94
C GLU A 24 5.04 -10.09 -3.40
N TYR A 25 3.73 -9.81 -3.37
CA TYR A 25 3.24 -8.49 -3.76
C TYR A 25 3.72 -7.41 -2.78
N ALA A 26 4.28 -6.34 -3.34
CA ALA A 26 4.43 -5.10 -2.61
C ALA A 26 3.05 -4.52 -2.31
N VAL A 27 2.74 -4.33 -1.02
CA VAL A 27 1.44 -3.86 -0.57
C VAL A 27 1.65 -2.71 0.41
N ILE A 28 1.12 -1.53 0.07
CA ILE A 28 1.28 -0.29 0.82
C ILE A 28 -0.09 0.24 1.24
N THR A 29 -0.19 0.78 2.46
CA THR A 29 -1.40 1.43 2.97
C THR A 29 -1.23 2.95 2.98
N ALA A 30 -2.30 3.67 2.70
CA ALA A 30 -2.38 5.13 2.78
C ALA A 30 -3.72 5.54 3.43
N GLY A 31 -3.80 5.38 4.74
CA GLY A 31 -4.99 5.71 5.54
C GLY A 31 -4.80 6.94 6.44
N THR A 32 -3.57 7.40 6.63
CA THR A 32 -3.22 8.54 7.47
C THR A 32 -2.38 9.57 6.72
N ALA A 33 -2.37 10.81 7.22
CA ALA A 33 -1.54 11.87 6.63
C ALA A 33 -0.04 11.51 6.63
N ALA A 34 0.43 10.80 7.66
CA ALA A 34 1.83 10.36 7.75
C ALA A 34 2.17 9.30 6.68
N GLU A 35 1.28 8.33 6.45
CA GLU A 35 1.46 7.33 5.40
C GLU A 35 1.43 7.97 4.01
N VAL A 36 0.54 8.93 3.78
CA VAL A 36 0.47 9.69 2.52
C VAL A 36 1.74 10.51 2.30
N GLN A 37 2.27 11.19 3.32
CA GLN A 37 3.55 11.91 3.18
C GLN A 37 4.70 10.96 2.87
N THR A 38 4.75 9.80 3.52
CA THR A 38 5.77 8.77 3.25
C THR A 38 5.68 8.28 1.81
N LEU A 39 4.47 8.05 1.31
CA LEU A 39 4.21 7.66 -0.07
C LEU A 39 4.73 8.70 -1.07
N LEU A 40 4.40 9.98 -0.84
CA LEU A 40 4.79 11.09 -1.69
C LEU A 40 6.31 11.32 -1.67
N ALA A 41 6.96 11.16 -0.52
CA ALA A 41 8.42 11.27 -0.40
C ALA A 41 9.15 10.15 -1.16
N GLY A 42 8.57 8.95 -1.22
CA GLY A 42 9.11 7.82 -2.01
C GLY A 42 8.86 7.93 -3.51
N ALA A 43 7.78 8.60 -3.93
CA ALA A 43 7.41 8.78 -5.34
C ALA A 43 8.17 9.91 -6.05
N ALA A 44 8.91 10.75 -5.32
CA ALA A 44 9.64 11.90 -5.85
C ALA A 44 11.08 11.56 -6.33
N LYS A 45 11.37 10.28 -6.62
CA LYS A 45 12.65 9.82 -7.19
C LYS A 45 12.45 9.18 -8.55
#